data_AF-G3U4W2-F1
#
_entry.id   AF-G3U4W2-F1
#
_cell.length_a   1.000
_cell.length_b   1.000
_cell.length_c   1.000
_cell.angle_alpha   90.00
_cell.angle_beta   90.00
_cell.angle_gamma   90.00
#
_symmetry.space_group_name_H-M   'P 1'
#
loop_
_entity.id
_entity.type
_entity.pdbx_description
1 polymer ?
#
loop_
_entity_poly.entity_id
_entity_poly.type
_entity_poly.pdbx_seq_one_letter_code
_entity_poly.pdbx_strand_id
1 'polypeptide(L)'
;MCPAALKRLFLACSLALVPFLAVSWEIKMSDLEEKDVDEFSSNGLKCPTCLAVRGGECDTELKWCAKDKIKCVEFHGIINTGISNIAIEMKRCIKADLCEESVTSYMNLPVANESIRCRSAIINGAKSQPPTPIFFILFLEKLLH
;
A
#
# COMPACT_ATOMS: atom_id res chain seq x y z
N MET A 1 22.68 -22.96 61.54
CA MET A 1 23.79 -22.17 60.96
C MET A 1 23.70 -22.24 59.45
N CYS A 2 23.31 -21.14 58.80
CA CYS A 2 23.27 -21.04 57.34
C CYS A 2 24.60 -20.43 56.84
N PRO A 3 25.30 -21.04 55.88
CA PRO A 3 26.36 -20.34 55.15
C PRO A 3 25.73 -19.49 54.04
N ALA A 4 25.92 -18.18 54.15
CA ALA A 4 25.53 -17.20 53.17
C ALA A 4 26.58 -17.10 52.05
N ALA A 5 26.22 -17.50 50.83
CA ALA A 5 26.69 -16.87 49.58
C ALA A 5 25.95 -17.39 48.34
N LEU A 6 24.71 -17.89 48.50
CA LEU A 6 23.84 -18.34 47.42
C LEU A 6 23.14 -17.13 46.75
N LYS A 7 23.87 -16.13 46.25
CA LYS A 7 23.25 -14.92 45.66
C LYS A 7 23.94 -14.30 44.44
N ARG A 8 25.08 -14.83 43.95
CA ARG A 8 25.80 -14.21 42.82
C ARG A 8 25.82 -14.99 41.50
N LEU A 9 25.34 -16.23 41.44
CA LEU A 9 25.33 -17.01 40.18
C LEU A 9 24.02 -16.96 39.38
N PHE A 10 22.93 -16.43 39.93
CA PHE A 10 21.62 -16.41 39.23
C PHE A 10 21.33 -15.14 38.44
N LEU A 11 22.25 -14.16 38.39
CA LEU A 11 22.03 -12.88 37.70
C LEU A 11 22.68 -12.79 36.31
N ALA A 12 23.50 -13.77 35.92
CA ALA A 12 24.17 -13.75 34.62
C ALA A 12 23.42 -14.52 33.51
N CYS A 13 22.38 -15.29 33.85
CA CYS A 13 21.66 -16.12 32.87
C CYS A 13 20.46 -15.41 32.23
N SER A 14 20.10 -14.21 32.68
CA SER A 14 18.95 -13.47 32.16
C SER A 14 19.30 -12.55 30.98
N LEU A 15 20.58 -12.29 30.72
CA LEU A 15 21.03 -11.36 29.67
C LEU A 15 21.39 -12.06 28.34
N ALA A 16 21.49 -13.39 28.31
CA ALA A 16 21.78 -14.14 27.09
C ALA A 16 20.52 -14.53 26.27
N LEU A 17 19.32 -14.31 26.82
CA LEU A 17 18.04 -14.60 26.15
C LEU A 17 17.41 -13.38 25.48
N VAL A 18 17.97 -12.18 25.67
CA VAL A 18 17.47 -10.96 25.05
C VAL A 18 17.66 -10.90 23.52
N PRO A 19 18.67 -11.51 22.87
CA PRO A 19 18.78 -11.40 21.41
C PRO A 19 17.80 -12.33 20.66
N PHE A 20 17.11 -13.24 21.37
CA PHE A 20 16.10 -14.12 20.75
C PHE A 20 14.71 -13.51 20.67
N LEU A 21 14.48 -12.33 21.26
CA LEU A 21 13.35 -11.47 20.92
C LEU A 21 13.66 -10.66 19.66
N ALA A 22 14.30 -11.28 18.67
CA ALA A 22 14.11 -10.88 17.29
C ALA A 22 12.61 -10.98 17.07
N VAL A 23 11.95 -9.82 17.12
CA VAL A 23 10.57 -9.63 16.70
C VAL A 23 10.46 -10.33 15.36
N SER A 24 9.87 -11.54 15.36
CA SER A 24 9.50 -12.23 14.14
C SER A 24 8.40 -11.35 13.56
N TRP A 25 8.79 -10.43 12.69
CA TRP A 25 7.84 -9.66 11.91
C TRP A 25 7.23 -10.66 10.92
N GLU A 26 6.11 -11.27 11.29
CA GLU A 26 5.28 -11.99 10.34
C GLU A 26 4.55 -10.94 9.50
N ILE A 27 5.15 -10.55 8.38
CA ILE A 27 4.49 -9.69 7.38
C ILE A 27 3.43 -10.58 6.74
N LYS A 28 2.15 -10.38 7.07
CA LYS A 28 1.08 -11.12 6.40
C LYS A 28 0.85 -10.49 5.04
N MET A 29 0.63 -11.33 4.03
CA MET A 29 0.30 -10.88 2.67
C MET A 29 -0.91 -9.93 2.67
N SER A 30 -1.86 -10.17 3.58
CA SER A 30 -3.04 -9.33 3.81
C SER A 30 -2.72 -7.90 4.26
N ASP A 31 -1.57 -7.67 4.90
CA ASP A 31 -1.17 -6.34 5.38
C ASP A 31 -0.67 -5.47 4.21
N LEU A 32 -0.31 -6.11 3.09
CA LEU A 32 0.15 -5.49 1.86
C LEU A 32 -0.97 -5.33 0.83
N GLU A 33 -2.01 -6.16 0.92
CA GLU A 33 -3.13 -6.17 0.00
C GLU A 33 -4.13 -5.05 0.35
N GLU A 34 -4.40 -4.18 -0.62
CA GLU A 34 -5.36 -3.10 -0.46
C GLU A 34 -6.78 -3.58 -0.74
N LYS A 35 -7.74 -3.17 0.09
CA LYS A 35 -9.16 -3.45 -0.13
C LYS A 35 -9.63 -2.83 -1.44
N ASP A 36 -10.38 -3.61 -2.23
CA ASP A 36 -10.97 -3.14 -3.48
C ASP A 36 -11.98 -1.99 -3.25
N VAL A 37 -11.87 -0.98 -4.11
CA VAL A 37 -12.73 0.20 -4.17
C VAL A 37 -13.63 0.09 -5.39
N ASP A 38 -14.92 0.36 -5.23
CA ASP A 38 -15.87 0.42 -6.34
C ASP A 38 -15.86 1.79 -7.03
N GLU A 39 -16.44 1.87 -8.22
CA GLU A 39 -16.46 3.10 -9.02
C GLU A 39 -17.11 4.29 -8.30
N PHE A 40 -18.18 4.05 -7.52
CA PHE A 40 -18.94 5.11 -6.85
C PHE A 40 -18.27 5.62 -5.58
N SER A 41 -17.47 4.78 -4.92
CA SER A 41 -16.65 5.16 -3.77
C SER A 41 -15.26 5.68 -4.14
N SER A 42 -14.89 5.63 -5.42
CA SER A 42 -13.62 6.10 -5.97
C SER A 42 -13.56 7.62 -6.24
N ASN A 43 -12.40 8.10 -6.67
CA ASN A 43 -12.23 9.42 -7.29
C ASN A 43 -12.34 9.41 -8.83
N GLY A 44 -12.76 8.30 -9.44
CA GLY A 44 -12.81 8.13 -10.90
C GLY A 44 -11.44 7.91 -11.56
N LEU A 45 -10.39 7.73 -10.78
CA LEU A 45 -9.04 7.39 -11.28
C LEU A 45 -8.78 5.90 -11.11
N LYS A 46 -7.96 5.36 -12.01
CA LYS A 46 -7.47 3.98 -11.94
C LYS A 46 -5.96 3.90 -11.94
N CYS A 47 -5.44 2.87 -11.27
CA CYS A 47 -4.05 2.47 -11.32
C CYS A 47 -3.92 0.99 -11.65
N PRO A 48 -2.80 0.59 -12.29
CA PRO A 48 -2.30 -0.76 -12.22
C PRO A 48 -2.16 -1.19 -10.76
N THR A 49 -2.76 -2.31 -10.39
CA THR A 49 -2.67 -2.88 -9.05
C THR A 49 -2.26 -4.34 -9.14
N CYS A 50 -1.23 -4.71 -8.39
CA CYS A 50 -0.78 -6.08 -8.22
C CYS A 50 0.13 -6.17 -7.00
N LEU A 51 0.25 -7.38 -6.43
CA LEU A 51 1.19 -7.69 -5.37
C LEU A 51 1.78 -9.07 -5.65
N ALA A 52 3.09 -9.12 -5.83
CA ALA A 52 3.82 -10.36 -6.00
C ALA A 52 4.95 -10.45 -4.97
N VAL A 53 5.13 -11.63 -4.39
CA VAL A 53 6.11 -11.89 -3.33
C VAL A 53 6.92 -13.13 -3.73
N ARG A 54 8.19 -13.18 -3.32
CA ARG A 54 9.16 -14.24 -3.69
C ARG A 54 9.44 -14.32 -5.20
N GLY A 55 9.39 -13.18 -5.89
CA GLY A 55 9.71 -13.11 -7.32
C GLY A 55 8.66 -13.74 -8.24
N GLY A 56 7.42 -13.91 -7.76
CA GLY A 56 6.28 -14.19 -8.64
C GLY A 56 6.06 -13.05 -9.63
N GLU A 57 5.45 -13.35 -10.77
CA GLU A 57 5.10 -12.34 -11.76
C GLU A 57 3.84 -11.58 -11.31
N CYS A 58 3.90 -10.25 -11.39
CA CYS A 58 2.84 -9.35 -10.91
C CYS A 58 1.79 -9.15 -12.02
N ASP A 59 0.79 -10.05 -12.09
CA ASP A 59 -0.31 -9.90 -13.03
C ASP A 59 -1.12 -8.64 -12.70
N THR A 60 -1.22 -7.76 -13.69
CA THR A 60 -1.54 -6.36 -13.46
C THR A 60 -2.98 -6.07 -13.88
N GLU A 61 -3.83 -5.76 -12.91
CA GLU A 61 -5.22 -5.34 -13.15
C GLU A 61 -5.40 -3.84 -12.93
N LEU A 62 -6.30 -3.20 -13.68
CA LEU A 62 -6.64 -1.79 -13.46
C LEU A 62 -7.75 -1.67 -12.41
N LYS A 63 -7.41 -1.20 -11.21
CA LYS A 63 -8.34 -1.01 -10.09
C LYS A 63 -8.62 0.47 -9.82
N TRP A 64 -9.79 0.76 -9.26
CA TRP A 64 -10.19 2.12 -8.88
C TRP A 64 -9.43 2.62 -7.65
N CYS A 65 -9.10 3.90 -7.65
CA CYS A 65 -8.43 4.54 -6.52
C CYS A 65 -9.42 5.13 -5.51
N ALA A 66 -9.11 5.00 -4.22
CA ALA A 66 -9.82 5.69 -3.15
C ALA A 66 -9.77 7.22 -3.34
N LYS A 67 -10.72 7.94 -2.73
CA LYS A 67 -10.97 9.36 -2.96
C LYS A 67 -9.72 10.26 -2.89
N ASP A 68 -8.81 9.99 -1.97
CA ASP A 68 -7.62 10.78 -1.67
C ASP A 68 -6.34 10.28 -2.37
N LYS A 69 -6.44 9.21 -3.16
CA LYS A 69 -5.30 8.58 -3.84
C LYS A 69 -5.27 8.95 -5.33
N ILE A 70 -4.38 9.86 -5.71
CA ILE A 70 -4.32 10.43 -7.07
C ILE A 70 -3.07 10.02 -7.86
N LYS A 71 -2.20 9.21 -7.26
CA LYS A 71 -0.95 8.71 -7.88
C LYS A 71 -0.95 7.19 -7.93
N CYS A 72 -0.30 6.65 -8.95
CA CYS A 72 0.06 5.24 -9.03
C CYS A 72 1.52 5.10 -8.63
N VAL A 73 1.81 4.13 -7.78
CA VAL A 73 3.18 3.71 -7.47
C VAL A 73 3.41 2.32 -8.05
N GLU A 74 4.56 2.16 -8.70
CA GLU A 74 5.16 0.86 -9.02
C GLU A 74 6.39 0.72 -8.14
N PHE A 75 6.43 -0.34 -7.34
CA PHE A 75 7.50 -0.61 -6.40
C PHE A 75 8.05 -2.00 -6.64
N HIS A 76 9.38 -2.11 -6.64
CA HIS A 76 10.10 -3.38 -6.64
C HIS A 76 11.23 -3.29 -5.62
N GLY A 77 11.42 -4.31 -4.80
CA GLY A 77 12.47 -4.30 -3.79
C GLY A 77 12.67 -5.65 -3.12
N ILE A 78 13.57 -5.67 -2.15
CA ILE A 78 13.88 -6.86 -1.36
C ILE A 78 13.61 -6.53 0.11
N ILE A 79 12.65 -7.23 0.71
CA ILE A 79 12.39 -7.15 2.15
C ILE A 79 13.37 -8.09 2.84
N ASN A 80 14.16 -7.55 3.76
CA ASN A 80 15.05 -8.36 4.59
C ASN A 80 14.27 -8.82 5.83
N THR A 81 14.07 -10.13 6.01
CA THR A 81 13.37 -10.66 7.20
C THR A 81 14.26 -11.05 8.37
N GLY A 82 15.55 -10.71 8.32
CA GLY A 82 16.56 -11.14 9.28
C GLY A 82 16.96 -12.61 9.09
N ILE A 83 16.04 -13.45 8.61
CA ILE A 83 16.26 -14.87 8.30
C ILE A 83 16.43 -15.07 6.79
N SER A 84 15.68 -14.32 5.96
CA SER A 84 15.67 -14.49 4.52
C SER A 84 15.40 -13.18 3.79
N ASN A 85 15.86 -13.08 2.55
CA ASN A 85 15.54 -11.97 1.67
C ASN A 85 14.35 -12.34 0.78
N ILE A 86 13.33 -11.50 0.74
CA ILE A 86 12.10 -11.73 -0.02
C ILE A 86 11.96 -10.64 -1.06
N ALA A 87 12.01 -10.99 -2.34
CA ALA A 87 11.68 -10.07 -3.42
C ALA A 87 10.18 -9.75 -3.40
N ILE A 88 9.84 -8.49 -3.58
CA ILE A 88 8.47 -7.98 -3.63
C ILE A 88 8.31 -7.05 -4.83
N GLU A 89 7.20 -7.20 -5.54
CA GLU A 89 6.71 -6.24 -6.53
C GLU A 89 5.31 -5.82 -6.11
N MET A 90 5.03 -4.52 -6.13
CA MET A 90 3.73 -3.97 -5.77
C MET A 90 3.39 -2.79 -6.67
N LYS A 91 2.17 -2.79 -7.20
CA LYS A 91 1.57 -1.66 -7.90
C LYS A 91 0.29 -1.29 -7.18
N ARG A 92 0.03 0.00 -6.92
CA ARG A 92 -1.22 0.45 -6.29
C ARG A 92 -1.45 1.95 -6.41
N CYS A 93 -2.64 2.38 -5.99
CA CYS A 93 -2.96 3.78 -5.75
C CYS A 93 -2.33 4.27 -4.44
N ILE A 94 -1.76 5.48 -4.44
CA ILE A 94 -1.25 6.16 -3.25
C ILE A 94 -1.64 7.64 -3.25
N LYS A 95 -1.51 8.26 -2.08
CA LYS A 95 -1.58 9.72 -1.95
C LYS A 95 -0.34 10.36 -2.56
N ALA A 96 -0.42 11.66 -2.89
CA ALA A 96 0.65 12.34 -3.61
C ALA A 96 1.91 12.59 -2.77
N ASP A 97 1.75 12.80 -1.46
CA ASP A 97 2.82 12.93 -0.46
C ASP A 97 3.69 11.67 -0.37
N LEU A 98 3.07 10.49 -0.45
CA LEU A 98 3.77 9.20 -0.35
C LEU A 98 4.69 8.87 -1.55
N CYS A 99 4.70 9.67 -2.61
CA CYS A 99 5.61 9.47 -3.74
C CYS A 99 7.04 9.92 -3.45
N GLU A 100 7.22 10.87 -2.53
CA GLU A 100 8.54 11.41 -2.16
C GLU A 100 9.12 10.70 -0.91
N GLU A 101 8.29 9.93 -0.22
CA GLU A 101 8.69 9.10 0.92
C GLU A 101 9.25 7.75 0.47
N SER A 102 10.24 7.25 1.19
CA SER A 102 10.75 5.88 0.99
C SER A 102 9.67 4.86 1.33
N VAL A 103 9.63 3.72 0.60
CA VAL A 103 8.65 2.66 0.87
C VAL A 103 8.81 2.10 2.29
N THR A 104 10.05 2.10 2.78
CA THR A 104 10.39 1.78 4.17
C THR A 104 9.59 2.60 5.19
N SER A 105 9.38 3.90 4.93
CA SER A 105 8.69 4.85 5.84
C SER A 105 7.22 4.50 6.04
N TYR A 106 6.49 4.25 4.96
CA TYR A 106 5.03 4.04 5.05
C TYR A 106 4.61 2.56 5.11
N MET A 107 5.43 1.62 4.65
CA MET A 107 5.16 0.18 4.80
C MET A 107 5.68 -0.36 6.14
N ASN A 108 6.58 0.36 6.84
CA ASN A 108 7.27 -0.09 8.05
C ASN A 108 8.05 -1.40 7.84
N LEU A 109 8.60 -1.62 6.65
CA LEU A 109 9.36 -2.82 6.30
C LEU A 109 10.80 -2.46 5.94
N PRO A 110 11.81 -3.23 6.41
CA PRO A 110 13.19 -3.03 5.99
C PRO A 110 13.38 -3.46 4.54
N VAL A 111 13.30 -2.49 3.62
CA VAL A 111 13.47 -2.69 2.18
C VAL A 111 14.89 -2.31 1.76
N ALA A 112 15.51 -3.18 0.96
CA ALA A 112 16.76 -2.91 0.25
C ALA A 112 16.55 -3.01 -1.27
N ASN A 113 17.48 -2.39 -2.03
CA ASN A 113 17.46 -2.39 -3.50
C ASN A 113 16.09 -1.96 -4.07
N GLU A 114 15.51 -0.90 -3.51
CA GLU A 114 14.23 -0.41 -3.95
C GLU A 114 14.30 0.31 -5.29
N SER A 115 13.29 0.10 -6.11
CA SER A 115 12.97 0.89 -7.28
C SER A 115 11.53 1.35 -7.12
N ILE A 116 11.35 2.67 -7.09
CA ILE A 116 10.05 3.31 -6.97
C ILE A 116 9.82 4.11 -8.24
N ARG A 117 8.67 3.91 -8.86
CA ARG A 117 8.20 4.72 -9.98
C ARG A 117 6.81 5.25 -9.68
N CYS A 118 6.73 6.57 -9.53
CA CYS A 118 5.47 7.27 -9.31
C CYS A 118 4.95 7.89 -10.61
N ARG A 119 3.65 7.75 -10.86
CA ARG A 119 2.96 8.35 -12.01
C ARG A 119 1.60 8.89 -11.60
N SER A 120 1.05 9.79 -12.41
CA SER A 120 -0.35 10.22 -12.21
C SER A 120 -1.32 9.09 -12.56
N ALA A 121 -2.38 8.96 -11.77
CA ALA A 121 -3.42 7.98 -12.03
C ALA A 121 -4.21 8.30 -13.30
N ILE A 122 -4.74 7.27 -13.93
CA ILE A 122 -5.39 7.37 -15.24
C ILE A 122 -6.85 7.71 -15.02
N ILE A 123 -7.34 8.75 -15.69
CA ILE A 123 -8.78 9.03 -15.75
C ILE A 123 -9.42 7.96 -16.61
N ASN A 124 -10.25 7.11 -16.03
CA ASN A 124 -11.05 6.22 -16.84
C ASN A 124 -12.20 7.04 -17.41
N GLY A 125 -12.25 7.18 -18.75
CA GLY A 125 -13.11 8.12 -19.47
C GLY A 125 -14.62 7.96 -19.34
N ALA A 126 -15.11 7.19 -18.36
CA ALA A 126 -16.53 7.19 -17.97
C ALA A 126 -16.80 8.34 -16.98
N LYS A 127 -16.39 9.56 -17.34
CA LYS A 127 -17.09 10.71 -16.76
C LYS A 127 -18.49 10.59 -17.34
N SER A 128 -19.46 10.16 -16.54
CA SER A 128 -20.87 10.35 -16.86
C SER A 128 -21.04 11.87 -17.00
N GLN A 129 -20.81 12.37 -18.21
CA GLN A 129 -21.18 13.72 -18.55
C GLN A 129 -22.67 13.78 -18.21
N PRO A 130 -23.09 14.58 -17.21
CA PRO A 130 -24.51 14.74 -16.99
C PRO A 130 -25.08 15.14 -18.36
N PRO A 131 -26.13 14.46 -18.86
CA PRO A 131 -26.66 14.76 -20.17
C PRO A 131 -26.87 16.27 -20.22
N THR A 132 -26.25 16.92 -21.21
CA THR A 132 -26.46 18.33 -21.49
C THR A 132 -27.97 18.56 -21.42
N PRO A 133 -28.47 19.50 -20.60
CA PRO A 133 -29.90 19.69 -20.43
C PRO A 133 -30.45 20.36 -21.70
N ILE A 134 -30.66 19.55 -22.74
CA ILE A 134 -31.39 19.89 -23.97
C ILE A 134 -32.89 20.09 -23.66
N PHE A 135 -33.30 19.97 -22.39
CA PHE A 135 -34.68 20.19 -21.94
C PHE A 135 -35.13 21.66 -21.90
N PHE A 136 -34.24 22.65 -22.05
CA PHE A 136 -34.63 24.07 -21.99
C PHE A 136 -35.02 24.71 -23.34
N ILE A 137 -34.84 24.04 -24.48
CA ILE A 137 -35.22 24.62 -25.79
C ILE A 137 -36.70 24.34 -26.12
N LEU A 138 -37.27 23.23 -25.66
CA LEU A 138 -38.67 22.87 -25.97
C LEU A 138 -39.72 23.64 -25.15
N PHE A 139 -39.33 24.34 -24.07
CA PHE A 139 -40.27 25.11 -23.25
C PHE A 139 -40.41 26.58 -23.65
N LEU A 140 -39.45 27.14 -24.41
CA LEU A 140 -39.54 28.53 -24.89
C LEU A 140 -40.41 28.68 -26.14
N GLU A 141 -40.53 27.63 -26.96
CA GLU A 141 -41.37 27.64 -28.16
C GLU A 141 -42.88 27.60 -27.83
N LYS A 142 -43.25 27.16 -26.62
CA LYS A 142 -44.64 27.06 -26.18
C LYS A 142 -45.19 28.27 -25.41
N LEU A 143 -44.36 29.29 -25.17
CA LEU A 143 -44.77 30.54 -24.50
C LEU A 143 -44.87 31.75 -25.46
N LEU A 144 -44.60 31.53 -26.75
CA LEU A 144 -44.56 32.57 -27.79
C LEU A 144 -45.64 32.41 -28.89
N HIS A 145 -46.66 31.59 -28.65
CA HIS A 145 -47.82 31.41 -29.54
C HIS A 145 -49.14 31.49 -28.76
#